data_AF-K0XIL6-F1
#
_entry.id   AF-K0XIL6-F1
#
_cell.length_a   1.000
_cell.length_b   1.000
_cell.length_c   1.000
_cell.angle_alpha   90.00
_cell.angle_beta   90.00
_cell.angle_gamma   90.00
#
_symmetry.space_group_name_H-M   'P 1'
#
loop_
_entity.id
_entity.type
_entity.pdbx_description
1 polymer ?
#
loop_
_entity_poly.entity_id
_entity_poly.type
_entity_poly.pdbx_seq_one_letter_code
_entity_poly.pdbx_strand_id
1 'polypeptide(L)'
;MDFIIAEEGVPVSVGCYGATIAYFGSEIELNYETEPPMGDFIFSAKLPLLDRELPFWMYGRNLVFLDAYYVITESVKKKTWDPITTVIIDIHRGKYASLNHWYTDISVEDEVVLKNRYDGRIRILKEVGNLNWVSLNNNLL
;
A
#
# COMPACT_ATOMS: atom_id res chain seq x y z
N MET A 1 13.59 -9.53 9.54
CA MET A 1 12.21 -9.35 9.06
C MET A 1 11.32 -9.31 10.27
N ASP A 2 10.62 -8.20 10.45
CA ASP A 2 9.73 -7.99 11.59
C ASP A 2 8.35 -8.59 11.33
N PHE A 3 7.59 -8.81 12.40
CA PHE A 3 6.19 -9.19 12.30
C PHE A 3 5.35 -8.16 13.05
N ILE A 4 4.44 -7.50 12.33
CA ILE A 4 3.68 -6.35 12.83
C ILE A 4 2.20 -6.70 12.77
N ILE A 5 1.48 -6.50 13.88
CA ILE A 5 0.02 -6.51 13.91
C ILE A 5 -0.45 -5.07 13.68
N ALA A 6 -1.17 -4.84 12.58
CA ALA A 6 -1.76 -3.54 12.31
C ALA A 6 -3.03 -3.31 13.12
N GLU A 7 -3.41 -2.03 13.25
CA GLU A 7 -4.71 -1.60 13.75
C GLU A 7 -5.45 -0.88 12.61
N GLU A 8 -6.78 -0.94 12.61
CA GLU A 8 -7.58 -0.28 11.57
C GLU A 8 -7.33 1.22 11.55
N GLY A 9 -7.10 1.78 10.36
CA GLY A 9 -6.91 3.21 10.18
C GLY A 9 -5.60 3.79 10.74
N VAL A 10 -4.80 2.99 11.46
CA VAL A 10 -3.53 3.43 12.05
C VAL A 10 -2.38 3.21 11.06
N PRO A 11 -1.63 4.25 10.67
CA PRO A 11 -0.50 4.11 9.76
C PRO A 11 0.63 3.25 10.34
N VAL A 12 1.12 2.31 9.53
CA VAL A 12 2.26 1.45 9.83
C VAL A 12 3.45 1.84 8.97
N SER A 13 4.64 1.84 9.57
CA SER A 13 5.93 2.02 8.90
C SER A 13 6.87 0.88 9.23
N VAL A 14 7.79 0.57 8.32
CA VAL A 14 8.65 -0.61 8.34
C VAL A 14 10.12 -0.21 8.19
N GLY A 15 11.00 -0.86 8.96
CA GLY A 15 12.45 -0.67 8.88
C GLY A 15 13.10 -1.39 7.69
N CYS A 16 14.41 -1.20 7.51
CA CYS A 16 15.16 -1.73 6.35
C CYS A 16 15.23 -3.27 6.26
N TYR A 17 14.85 -4.00 7.30
CA TYR A 17 14.88 -5.46 7.31
C TYR A 17 13.63 -6.14 6.72
N GLY A 18 12.67 -5.34 6.23
CA GLY A 18 11.37 -5.84 5.78
C GLY A 18 10.48 -6.29 6.93
N ALA A 19 9.20 -6.52 6.63
CA ALA A 19 8.23 -7.01 7.60
C ALA A 19 7.11 -7.79 6.94
N THR A 20 6.52 -8.71 7.69
CA THR A 20 5.16 -9.18 7.44
C THR A 20 4.22 -8.37 8.31
N ILE A 21 3.21 -7.75 7.70
CA ILE A 21 2.18 -6.99 8.40
C ILE A 21 0.88 -7.76 8.30
N ALA A 22 0.25 -8.04 9.44
CA ALA A 22 -0.98 -8.80 9.54
C ALA A 22 -2.12 -7.98 10.14
N TYR A 23 -3.34 -8.17 9.62
CA TYR A 23 -4.57 -7.58 10.15
C TYR A 23 -5.74 -8.56 9.93
N PHE A 24 -6.40 -8.98 11.01
CA PHE A 24 -7.56 -9.90 10.99
C PHE A 24 -7.43 -11.12 10.05
N GLY A 25 -6.26 -11.77 10.06
CA GLY A 25 -5.98 -12.96 9.25
C GLY A 25 -5.54 -12.68 7.81
N SER A 26 -5.44 -11.41 7.43
CA SER A 26 -4.85 -10.97 6.17
C SER A 26 -3.41 -10.52 6.37
N GLU A 27 -2.58 -10.71 5.35
CA GLU A 27 -1.15 -10.43 5.43
C GLU A 27 -0.62 -9.75 4.16
N ILE A 28 0.38 -8.90 4.34
CA ILE A 28 1.26 -8.42 3.27
C ILE A 28 2.71 -8.53 3.74
N GLU A 29 3.55 -9.10 2.90
CA GLU A 29 4.98 -9.31 3.18
C GLU A 29 5.81 -8.34 2.36
N LEU A 30 6.67 -7.56 3.04
CA LEU A 30 7.53 -6.54 2.45
C LEU A 30 8.98 -6.99 2.47
N ASN A 31 9.60 -7.00 1.30
CA ASN A 31 11.00 -7.32 1.10
C ASN A 31 11.75 -6.08 0.62
N TYR A 32 12.82 -5.70 1.33
CA TYR A 32 13.57 -4.49 1.02
C TYR A 32 14.20 -4.56 -0.37
N GLU A 33 14.10 -3.47 -1.14
CA GLU A 33 14.68 -3.35 -2.48
C GLU A 33 15.71 -2.24 -2.56
N THR A 34 15.34 -1.02 -2.16
CA THR A 34 16.17 0.17 -2.32
C THR A 34 15.68 1.33 -1.45
N GLU A 35 16.36 2.46 -1.52
CA GLU A 35 15.94 3.74 -0.93
C GLU A 35 16.40 4.88 -1.85
N PRO A 36 15.62 5.97 -1.99
CA PRO A 36 16.15 7.19 -2.60
C PRO A 36 17.15 7.86 -1.64
N PRO A 37 18.07 8.70 -2.14
CA PRO A 37 18.99 9.43 -1.28
C PRO A 37 18.24 10.22 -0.21
N MET A 38 18.52 9.93 1.07
CA MET A 38 17.86 10.54 2.24
C MET A 38 16.33 10.36 2.29
N GLY A 39 15.79 9.33 1.64
CA GLY A 39 14.37 9.01 1.72
C GLY A 39 14.07 7.69 2.42
N ASP A 40 12.79 7.31 2.40
CA ASP A 40 12.33 6.10 3.08
C ASP A 40 12.58 4.84 2.24
N PHE A 41 12.66 3.72 2.93
CA PHE A 41 12.88 2.41 2.32
C PHE A 41 11.73 2.02 1.37
N ILE A 42 12.09 1.39 0.25
CA ILE A 42 11.19 0.92 -0.79
C ILE A 42 11.27 -0.61 -0.85
N PHE A 43 10.10 -1.24 -0.97
CA PHE A 43 9.92 -2.67 -0.84
C PHE A 43 9.19 -3.25 -2.06
N SER A 44 9.56 -4.47 -2.44
CA SER A 44 8.64 -5.35 -3.13
C SER A 44 7.67 -5.95 -2.11
N ALA A 45 6.49 -6.30 -2.58
CA ALA A 45 5.43 -6.79 -1.72
C ALA A 45 4.76 -8.03 -2.28
N LYS A 46 4.52 -8.98 -1.39
CA LYS A 46 3.83 -10.24 -1.66
C LYS A 46 2.53 -10.29 -0.86
N LEU A 47 1.50 -10.85 -1.47
CA LEU A 47 0.23 -11.21 -0.85
C LEU A 47 0.30 -12.71 -0.50
N PRO A 48 0.63 -13.09 0.75
CA PRO A 48 0.94 -14.48 1.09
C PRO A 48 -0.25 -15.42 0.87
N LEU A 49 -1.47 -14.99 1.19
CA LEU A 49 -2.70 -15.77 0.98
C LEU A 49 -2.95 -16.18 -0.47
N LEU A 50 -2.39 -15.42 -1.42
CA LEU A 50 -2.58 -15.63 -2.86
C LEU A 50 -1.33 -16.15 -3.56
N ASP A 51 -0.20 -16.20 -2.85
CA ASP A 51 1.13 -16.44 -3.39
C ASP A 51 1.45 -15.54 -4.60
N ARG A 52 1.22 -14.22 -4.46
CA ARG A 52 1.41 -13.24 -5.56
C ARG A 52 2.24 -12.05 -5.15
N GLU A 53 3.11 -11.63 -6.06
CA GLU A 53 3.77 -10.33 -5.96
C GLU A 53 2.96 -9.19 -6.57
N LEU A 54 3.08 -8.01 -5.99
CA LEU A 54 2.58 -6.79 -6.60
C LEU A 54 3.48 -6.34 -7.78
N PRO A 55 2.90 -5.77 -8.85
CA PRO A 55 3.63 -5.36 -10.05
C PRO A 55 4.33 -4.00 -9.88
N PHE A 56 4.35 -3.45 -8.67
CA PHE A 56 4.97 -2.19 -8.28
C PHE A 56 5.73 -2.37 -6.96
N TRP A 57 6.54 -1.38 -6.62
CA TRP A 57 7.13 -1.29 -5.29
C TRP A 57 6.37 -0.28 -4.44
N MET A 58 6.55 -0.36 -3.14
CA MET A 58 5.88 0.49 -2.17
C MET A 58 6.87 1.09 -1.19
N TYR A 59 6.60 2.32 -0.75
CA TYR A 59 7.33 2.87 0.38
C TYR A 59 6.87 2.17 1.65
N GLY A 60 7.81 1.80 2.53
CA GLY A 60 7.51 1.19 3.83
C GLY A 60 7.02 2.20 4.87
N ARG A 61 6.25 3.20 4.45
CA ARG A 61 5.70 4.26 5.32
C ARG A 61 4.23 4.43 5.03
N ASN A 62 3.47 4.82 6.05
CA ASN A 62 2.05 5.16 5.91
C ASN A 62 1.21 4.06 5.23
N LEU A 63 1.49 2.79 5.52
CA LEU A 63 0.60 1.71 5.13
C LEU A 63 -0.62 1.73 6.06
N VAL A 64 -1.83 1.84 5.51
CA VAL A 64 -3.06 1.96 6.29
C VAL A 64 -4.03 0.88 5.89
N PHE A 65 -4.34 -0.03 6.82
CA PHE A 65 -5.42 -1.00 6.66
C PHE A 65 -6.75 -0.29 6.89
N LEU A 66 -7.65 -0.35 5.91
CA LEU A 66 -9.02 0.16 6.07
C LEU A 66 -9.93 -0.90 6.70
N ASP A 67 -9.66 -2.16 6.40
CA ASP A 67 -10.31 -3.35 6.94
C ASP A 67 -9.42 -4.58 6.62
N ALA A 68 -9.94 -5.79 6.81
CA ALA A 68 -9.23 -7.03 6.47
C ALA A 68 -8.92 -7.19 4.96
N TYR A 69 -9.57 -6.45 4.08
CA TYR A 69 -9.45 -6.59 2.63
C TYR A 69 -8.54 -5.52 2.00
N TYR A 70 -8.59 -4.29 2.51
CA TYR A 70 -8.02 -3.15 1.83
C TYR A 70 -6.86 -2.50 2.59
N VAL A 71 -5.75 -2.31 1.89
CA VAL A 71 -4.62 -1.48 2.37
C VAL A 71 -4.33 -0.34 1.41
N ILE A 72 -4.15 0.87 1.96
CA ILE A 72 -3.66 2.04 1.23
C ILE A 72 -2.16 2.15 1.44
N THR A 73 -1.43 2.41 0.36
CA THR A 73 0.02 2.63 0.40
C THR A 73 0.47 3.64 -0.65
N GLU A 74 1.64 4.23 -0.42
CA GLU A 74 2.41 4.88 -1.48
C GLU A 74 3.12 3.83 -2.34
N SER A 75 3.10 4.03 -3.65
CA SER A 75 3.66 3.11 -4.63
C SER A 75 4.48 3.84 -5.69
N VAL A 76 5.42 3.10 -6.28
CA VAL A 76 6.29 3.52 -7.40
C VAL A 76 6.47 2.36 -8.37
N LYS A 77 6.87 2.66 -9.62
CA LYS A 77 7.25 1.60 -10.55
C LYS A 77 8.48 0.86 -10.00
N LYS A 78 8.56 -0.45 -10.26
CA LYS A 78 9.77 -1.22 -9.89
C LYS A 78 11.02 -0.54 -10.44
N LYS A 79 12.10 -0.53 -9.66
CA LYS A 79 13.39 0.10 -9.98
C LYS A 79 13.34 1.63 -10.12
N THR A 80 12.35 2.27 -9.52
CA THR A 80 12.23 3.74 -9.46
C THR A 80 11.84 4.17 -8.04
N TRP A 81 11.96 5.47 -7.76
CA TRP A 81 11.46 6.10 -6.53
C TRP A 81 10.45 7.23 -6.83
N ASP A 82 10.24 7.56 -8.10
CA ASP A 82 9.35 8.63 -8.57
C ASP A 82 8.83 8.29 -9.99
N PRO A 83 7.61 8.69 -10.39
CA PRO A 83 6.58 9.38 -9.60
C PRO A 83 5.92 8.48 -8.55
N ILE A 84 5.65 9.06 -7.38
CA ILE A 84 4.89 8.41 -6.31
C ILE A 84 3.40 8.49 -6.63
N THR A 85 2.65 7.44 -6.34
CA THR A 85 1.19 7.44 -6.41
C THR A 85 0.60 6.60 -5.29
N THR A 86 -0.50 7.06 -4.69
CA THR A 86 -1.26 6.29 -3.72
C THR A 86 -2.05 5.19 -4.43
N VAL A 87 -1.94 3.97 -3.93
CA VAL A 87 -2.64 2.79 -4.43
C VAL A 87 -3.44 2.17 -3.28
N ILE A 88 -4.62 1.66 -3.61
CA ILE A 88 -5.42 0.80 -2.74
C ILE A 88 -5.30 -0.63 -3.24
N ILE A 89 -5.03 -1.58 -2.35
CA ILE A 89 -4.83 -2.99 -2.68
C ILE A 89 -5.92 -3.80 -1.98
N ASP A 90 -6.66 -4.62 -2.74
CA ASP A 90 -7.50 -5.70 -2.24
C ASP A 90 -6.60 -6.94 -2.07
N ILE A 91 -6.10 -7.16 -0.85
CA ILE A 91 -5.12 -8.21 -0.53
C ILE A 91 -5.73 -9.61 -0.59
N HIS A 92 -7.05 -9.72 -0.48
CA HIS A 92 -7.81 -10.97 -0.55
C HIS A 92 -8.09 -11.41 -1.97
N ARG A 93 -8.35 -10.46 -2.88
CA ARG A 93 -8.67 -10.77 -4.28
C ARG A 93 -7.51 -10.56 -5.23
N GLY A 94 -6.39 -10.04 -4.75
CA GLY A 94 -5.22 -9.73 -5.56
C GLY A 94 -5.58 -8.70 -6.61
N LYS A 95 -6.18 -7.60 -6.18
CA LYS A 95 -6.51 -6.46 -7.05
C LYS A 95 -5.90 -5.19 -6.48
N TYR A 96 -5.66 -4.20 -7.33
CA TYR A 96 -5.22 -2.90 -6.87
C TYR A 96 -5.82 -1.80 -7.75
N ALA A 97 -5.93 -0.60 -7.19
CA ALA A 97 -6.38 0.58 -7.90
C ALA A 97 -5.47 1.76 -7.56
N SER A 98 -4.88 2.34 -8.60
CA SER A 98 -4.16 3.62 -8.49
C SER A 98 -5.14 4.76 -8.30
N LEU A 99 -4.85 5.65 -7.35
CA LEU A 99 -5.59 6.89 -7.18
C LEU A 99 -5.11 8.00 -8.12
N ASN A 100 -4.10 7.71 -8.96
CA ASN A 100 -3.48 8.59 -9.96
C ASN A 100 -2.98 9.92 -9.39
N HIS A 101 -2.70 9.93 -8.09
CA HIS A 101 -2.15 11.04 -7.36
C HIS A 101 -1.48 10.54 -6.10
N TRP A 102 -0.49 11.29 -5.60
CA TRP A 102 0.17 11.01 -4.33
C TRP A 102 -0.59 11.71 -3.20
N TYR A 103 -1.07 10.96 -2.22
CA TYR A 103 -1.64 11.47 -0.99
C TYR A 103 -0.75 11.02 0.17
N THR A 104 -0.16 11.99 0.86
CA THR A 104 0.84 11.82 1.92
C THR A 104 0.22 11.59 3.29
N ASP A 105 -1.03 12.02 3.44
CA ASP A 105 -1.75 12.03 4.70
C ASP A 105 -3.06 11.29 4.52
N ILE A 106 -3.28 10.28 5.36
CA ILE A 106 -4.45 9.41 5.36
C ILE A 106 -5.08 9.52 6.75
N SER A 107 -6.35 9.87 6.80
CA SER A 107 -7.16 9.91 8.02
C SER A 107 -8.34 8.98 7.83
N VAL A 108 -8.56 8.10 8.81
CA VAL A 108 -9.65 7.12 8.83
C VAL A 108 -10.44 7.38 10.10
N GLU A 109 -11.54 8.11 9.96
CA GLU A 109 -12.51 8.38 11.02
C GLU A 109 -13.89 7.90 10.53
N ASP A 110 -14.89 8.79 10.48
CA ASP A 110 -16.19 8.48 9.86
C ASP A 110 -16.07 8.30 8.33
N GLU A 111 -15.09 8.97 7.72
CA GLU A 111 -14.74 8.86 6.31
C GLU A 111 -13.23 8.67 6.14
N VAL A 112 -12.82 8.08 5.02
CA VAL A 112 -11.41 7.99 4.64
C VAL A 112 -11.02 9.23 3.83
N VAL A 113 -10.21 10.09 4.43
CA VAL A 113 -9.76 11.36 3.84
C VAL A 113 -8.28 11.28 3.48
N LEU A 114 -7.98 11.57 2.22
CA LEU A 114 -6.64 11.56 1.65
C LEU A 114 -6.22 12.99 1.31
N LYS A 115 -5.06 13.44 1.79
CA LYS A 115 -4.53 14.78 1.50
C LYS A 115 -3.11 14.70 0.98
N ASN A 116 -2.80 15.54 0.01
CA ASN A 116 -1.42 15.82 -0.39
C ASN A 116 -0.98 17.11 0.30
N ARG A 117 0.05 17.02 1.16
CA ARG A 117 0.56 18.19 1.91
C ARG A 117 1.32 19.21 1.06
N TYR A 118 1.75 18.83 -0.14
CA TYR A 118 2.57 19.67 -1.02
C TYR A 118 1.72 20.51 -1.98
N ASP A 119 0.68 19.93 -2.58
CA ASP A 119 -0.21 20.64 -3.52
C ASP A 119 -1.61 20.93 -2.96
N GLY A 120 -1.91 20.44 -1.75
CA GLY A 120 -3.16 20.70 -1.04
C GLY A 120 -4.36 19.91 -1.57
N ARG A 121 -4.20 18.99 -2.52
CA ARG A 121 -5.31 18.19 -3.04
C ARG A 121 -5.90 17.29 -1.96
N ILE A 122 -7.22 17.24 -1.92
CA ILE A 122 -7.99 16.42 -0.99
C ILE A 122 -8.87 15.45 -1.79
N ARG A 123 -8.96 14.21 -1.31
CA ARG A 123 -9.90 13.21 -1.82
C ARG A 123 -10.57 12.50 -0.65
N ILE A 124 -11.90 12.48 -0.67
CA ILE A 124 -12.71 11.67 0.23
C ILE A 124 -13.02 10.36 -0.50
N LEU A 125 -12.63 9.23 0.09
CA LEU A 125 -12.84 7.91 -0.48
C LEU A 125 -14.21 7.38 -0.02
N LYS A 126 -15.23 7.58 -0.86
CA LYS A 126 -16.62 7.20 -0.54
C LYS A 126 -16.94 5.73 -0.78
N GLU A 127 -16.58 5.21 -1.96
CA GLU A 127 -16.86 3.83 -2.34
C GLU A 127 -15.64 3.20 -3.03
N VAL A 128 -15.01 2.24 -2.37
CA VAL A 128 -13.88 1.48 -2.91
C VAL A 128 -14.27 0.66 -4.15
N GLY A 129 -15.53 0.25 -4.26
CA GLY A 129 -16.04 -0.54 -5.40
C GLY A 129 -15.96 0.18 -6.75
N ASN A 130 -16.03 1.51 -6.77
CA ASN A 130 -16.05 2.32 -8.00
C ASN A 130 -14.65 2.71 -8.51
N LEU A 131 -13.59 2.18 -7.88
CA LEU A 131 -12.24 2.42 -8.34
C LEU A 131 -11.94 1.61 -9.62
N ASN A 132 -10.97 2.09 -10.40
CA ASN A 132 -10.49 1.38 -11.58
C ASN A 132 -9.56 0.24 -11.16
N TRP A 133 -10.16 -0.88 -10.72
CA TRP A 133 -9.44 -2.05 -10.24
C TRP A 133 -8.73 -2.80 -11.36
N VAL A 134 -7.46 -3.12 -11.13
CA VAL A 134 -6.65 -4.02 -11.94
C VAL A 134 -6.46 -5.32 -11.16
N SER A 135 -6.75 -6.45 -11.80
CA SER A 135 -6.50 -7.76 -11.18
C SER A 135 -5.06 -8.18 -11.45
N LEU A 136 -4.40 -8.75 -10.45
CA LEU A 136 -3.16 -9.49 -10.66
C LEU A 136 -3.51 -10.70 -11.52
N ASN A 137 -3.03 -10.76 -12.75
CA ASN A 137 -3.30 -11.91 -13.61
C ASN A 137 -2.66 -13.17 -13.03
N ASN A 138 -3.29 -14.32 -13.28
CA ASN A 138 -2.64 -15.62 -13.09
C ASN A 138 -1.54 -15.73 -14.15
N ASN A 139 -0.31 -15.36 -13.82
CA ASN A 139 0.81 -15.92 -14.57
C ASN A 139 0.93 -17.38 -14.11
N LEU A 140 0.18 -18.26 -14.77
CA LEU A 140 0.56 -19.66 -14.87
C LEU A 140 1.90 -19.66 -15.62
N LEU A 141 2.99 -19.76 -14.87
CA LEU A 141 4.26 -20.25 -15.41
C LEU A 141 4.14 -21.76 -15.62
#